data_AF-A0AAW3EBN4-F1
#
_entry.id   AF-A0AAW3EBN4-F1
#
_cell.length_a   1.000
_cell.length_b   1.000
_cell.length_c   1.000
_cell.angle_alpha   90.00
_cell.angle_beta   90.00
_cell.angle_gamma   90.00
#
_symmetry.space_group_name_H-M   'P 1'
#
loop_
_entity.id
_entity.type
_entity.pdbx_description
1 polymer ?
#
loop_
_entity_poly.entity_id
_entity_poly.type
_entity_poly.pdbx_seq_one_letter_code
_entity_poly.pdbx_strand_id
1 'polypeptide(L)'
;MKSILLIVGVLLGMGSAWLYQWMKPPSDDPYFFLTPKATIINDEYYSIDKPIKLHKKGEIVDFYFWNVPQPQPKLFYLFPVNTPSPEISILLKRKKSEEYNAVVDLLFEDNHSVKNSDPFLTVVIYKINNDLTESVFFKKEISSLKISSGSGEGILFDIKEFGYEYGQYRAVFEVLSDNDKIKNDDVDFYVHIYQYSIK
;
A
#
# COMPACT_ATOMS: atom_id res chain seq x y z
N MET A 1 30.66 25.37 -45.12
CA MET A 1 29.48 24.47 -45.19
C MET A 1 29.56 23.29 -44.23
N LYS A 2 30.62 22.48 -44.21
CA LYS A 2 30.72 21.28 -43.33
C LYS A 2 30.57 21.58 -41.84
N SER A 3 31.17 22.67 -41.34
CA SER A 3 31.08 23.07 -39.92
C SER A 3 29.67 23.53 -39.53
N ILE A 4 28.93 24.17 -40.44
CA ILE A 4 27.54 24.60 -40.21
C ILE A 4 26.63 23.37 -40.12
N LEU A 5 26.80 22.41 -41.03
CA LEU A 5 26.09 21.13 -41.02
C LEU A 5 26.34 20.34 -39.73
N LEU A 6 27.57 20.36 -39.22
CA LEU A 6 27.94 19.72 -37.95
C LEU A 6 27.25 20.39 -36.75
N ILE A 7 27.23 21.73 -36.69
CA ILE A 7 26.55 22.47 -35.62
C ILE A 7 25.04 22.20 -35.63
N VAL A 8 24.41 22.20 -36.81
CA VAL A 8 22.98 21.87 -36.93
C VAL A 8 22.71 20.44 -36.47
N GLY A 9 23.56 19.49 -36.82
CA GLY A 9 23.46 18.10 -36.34
C GLY A 9 23.54 17.98 -34.82
N VAL A 10 24.47 18.71 -34.18
CA VAL A 10 24.59 18.74 -32.72
C VAL A 10 23.35 19.37 -32.06
N LEU A 11 22.85 20.49 -32.59
CA LEU A 11 21.65 21.15 -32.06
C LEU A 11 20.40 20.28 -32.20
N LEU A 12 20.23 19.58 -33.32
CA LEU A 12 19.14 18.62 -33.50
C LEU A 12 19.27 17.43 -32.54
N GLY A 13 20.49 16.91 -32.35
CA GLY A 13 20.75 15.83 -31.39
C GLY A 13 20.43 16.24 -29.95
N MET A 14 20.93 17.39 -29.51
CA MET A 14 20.67 17.92 -28.16
C MET A 14 19.19 18.28 -27.96
N GLY A 15 18.57 18.94 -28.95
CA GLY A 15 17.15 19.27 -28.92
C GLY A 15 16.26 18.03 -28.83
N SER A 16 16.58 16.98 -29.59
CA SER A 16 15.84 15.71 -29.55
C SER A 16 16.00 15.00 -28.20
N ALA A 17 17.21 15.00 -27.62
CA ALA A 17 17.47 14.41 -26.31
C ALA A 17 16.72 15.16 -25.18
N TRP A 18 16.70 16.50 -25.23
CA TRP A 18 15.91 17.31 -24.30
C TRP A 18 14.42 17.10 -24.45
N LEU A 19 13.91 17.04 -25.68
CA LEU A 19 12.49 16.78 -25.92
C LEU A 19 12.10 15.40 -25.38
N TYR A 20 12.94 14.38 -25.59
CA TYR A 20 12.75 13.04 -25.05
C TYR A 20 12.73 13.05 -23.51
N GLN A 21 13.67 13.76 -22.86
CA GLN A 21 13.67 13.89 -21.40
C GLN A 21 12.43 14.61 -20.85
N TRP A 22 11.90 15.59 -21.59
CA TRP A 22 10.68 16.32 -21.22
C TRP A 22 9.41 15.48 -21.42
N MET A 23 9.39 14.63 -22.44
CA MET A 23 8.27 13.74 -22.75
C MET A 23 8.31 12.43 -21.97
N LYS A 24 9.48 12.01 -21.46
CA LYS A 24 9.61 10.83 -20.61
C LYS A 24 8.83 11.10 -19.31
N PRO A 25 7.86 10.25 -18.94
CA PRO A 25 7.16 10.42 -17.68
C PRO A 25 8.16 10.42 -16.51
N PRO A 26 7.86 11.14 -15.42
CA PRO A 26 8.75 11.27 -14.27
C PRO A 26 9.08 9.93 -13.58
N SER A 27 8.34 8.86 -13.91
CA SER A 27 8.65 7.48 -13.56
C SER A 27 8.46 6.55 -14.76
N ASP A 28 9.10 5.38 -14.76
CA ASP A 28 8.84 4.33 -15.74
C ASP A 28 7.48 3.61 -15.49
N ASP A 29 6.55 4.22 -14.73
CA ASP A 29 5.20 3.69 -14.45
C ASP A 29 4.21 4.17 -15.53
N PRO A 30 3.76 3.28 -16.46
CA PRO A 30 2.77 3.64 -17.47
C PRO A 30 1.38 3.90 -16.89
N TYR A 31 1.14 3.57 -15.62
CA TYR A 31 -0.13 3.73 -14.93
C TYR A 31 -0.14 4.91 -13.96
N PHE A 32 0.79 5.87 -14.10
CA PHE A 32 0.96 7.00 -13.17
C PHE A 32 -0.34 7.77 -12.87
N PHE A 33 -1.27 7.83 -13.82
CA PHE A 33 -2.56 8.52 -13.72
C PHE A 33 -3.61 7.78 -12.86
N LEU A 34 -3.44 6.48 -12.61
CA LEU A 34 -4.37 5.71 -11.77
C LEU A 34 -4.09 6.00 -10.29
N THR A 35 -5.09 6.54 -9.59
CA THR A 35 -5.02 6.86 -8.15
C THR A 35 -6.34 6.52 -7.45
N PRO A 36 -6.33 6.15 -6.16
CA PRO A 36 -5.15 5.84 -5.35
C PRO A 36 -4.57 4.46 -5.70
N LYS A 37 -3.24 4.32 -5.66
CA LYS A 37 -2.52 3.05 -5.82
C LYS A 37 -1.30 3.05 -4.90
N ALA A 38 -0.93 1.88 -4.39
CA ALA A 38 0.40 1.72 -3.81
C ALA A 38 1.41 1.65 -4.96
N THR A 39 2.52 2.38 -4.89
CA THR A 39 3.51 2.41 -5.99
C THR A 39 4.91 2.74 -5.48
N ILE A 40 5.93 2.41 -6.27
CA ILE A 40 7.31 2.88 -6.05
C ILE A 40 7.65 3.86 -7.17
N ILE A 41 8.05 5.09 -6.82
CA ILE A 41 8.48 6.13 -7.77
C ILE A 41 9.83 6.66 -7.28
N ASN A 42 10.87 6.58 -8.12
CA ASN A 42 12.21 7.11 -7.80
C ASN A 42 12.74 6.64 -6.43
N ASP A 43 12.65 5.34 -6.15
CA ASP A 43 13.03 4.70 -4.87
C ASP A 43 12.21 5.14 -3.63
N GLU A 44 11.18 5.96 -3.81
CA GLU A 44 10.21 6.30 -2.77
C GLU A 44 8.97 5.40 -2.84
N TYR A 45 8.53 4.94 -1.67
CA TYR A 45 7.35 4.09 -1.51
C TYR A 45 6.13 4.95 -1.21
N TYR A 46 5.09 4.78 -2.02
CA TYR A 46 3.80 5.44 -1.84
C TYR A 46 2.79 4.39 -1.41
N SER A 47 2.23 4.56 -0.21
CA SER A 47 1.16 3.72 0.33
C SER A 47 -0.20 4.41 0.24
N ILE A 48 -1.26 3.62 0.41
CA ILE A 48 -2.60 4.13 0.66
C ILE A 48 -2.89 3.94 2.15
N ASP A 49 -3.08 5.05 2.85
CA ASP A 49 -3.43 5.03 4.27
C ASP A 49 -4.85 5.55 4.45
N LYS A 50 -5.74 4.74 5.02
CA LYS A 50 -7.08 5.16 5.44
C LYS A 50 -7.24 4.96 6.93
N PRO A 51 -7.50 6.01 7.73
CA PRO A 51 -7.63 5.86 9.18
C PRO A 51 -8.82 4.95 9.51
N ILE A 52 -8.67 4.10 10.51
CA ILE A 52 -9.73 3.21 11.01
C ILE A 52 -9.70 3.15 12.53
N LYS A 53 -10.87 3.30 13.16
CA LYS A 53 -11.02 3.14 14.61
C LYS A 53 -11.34 1.70 14.97
N LEU A 54 -10.31 0.86 15.06
CA LEU A 54 -10.47 -0.57 15.40
C LEU A 54 -11.11 -0.84 16.77
N HIS A 55 -11.15 0.16 17.65
CA HIS A 55 -11.77 0.05 18.96
C HIS A 55 -13.29 0.33 18.97
N LYS A 56 -13.86 0.85 17.88
CA LYS A 56 -15.23 1.35 17.85
C LYS A 56 -16.12 0.51 16.94
N LYS A 57 -17.12 -0.14 17.50
CA LYS A 57 -18.12 -0.91 16.75
C LYS A 57 -18.85 -0.03 15.74
N GLY A 58 -19.07 -0.57 14.55
CA GLY A 58 -19.76 0.09 13.44
C GLY A 58 -18.89 1.09 12.68
N GLU A 59 -17.60 1.22 13.01
CA GLU A 59 -16.67 1.94 12.16
C GLU A 59 -16.54 1.20 10.82
N ILE A 60 -16.71 1.95 9.72
CA ILE A 60 -16.62 1.42 8.36
C ILE A 60 -15.62 2.27 7.57
N VAL A 61 -14.68 1.60 6.91
CA VAL A 61 -13.78 2.20 5.92
C VAL A 61 -14.04 1.55 4.57
N ASP A 62 -14.45 2.35 3.60
CA ASP A 62 -14.83 1.93 2.26
C ASP A 62 -14.13 2.82 1.22
N PHE A 63 -13.31 2.21 0.37
CA PHE A 63 -12.58 2.95 -0.66
C PHE A 63 -12.19 2.07 -1.85
N TYR A 64 -12.02 2.74 -2.99
CA TYR A 64 -11.50 2.14 -4.21
C TYR A 64 -9.99 2.36 -4.33
N PHE A 65 -9.28 1.41 -4.92
CA PHE A 65 -7.86 1.51 -5.24
C PHE A 65 -7.52 0.68 -6.48
N TRP A 66 -6.34 0.95 -7.04
CA TRP A 66 -5.83 0.21 -8.19
C TRP A 66 -4.67 -0.71 -7.79
N ASN A 67 -4.74 -1.97 -8.21
CA ASN A 67 -3.58 -2.84 -8.29
C ASN A 67 -3.05 -2.80 -9.72
N VAL A 68 -1.85 -2.25 -9.91
CA VAL A 68 -1.25 -2.07 -11.23
C VAL A 68 0.12 -2.74 -11.30
N PRO A 69 0.55 -3.21 -12.48
CA PRO A 69 1.91 -3.68 -12.69
C PRO A 69 2.92 -2.63 -12.24
N GLN A 70 3.83 -3.01 -11.36
CA GLN A 70 4.90 -2.15 -10.89
C GLN A 70 6.10 -2.20 -11.85
N PRO A 71 6.83 -1.10 -12.04
CA PRO A 71 8.10 -1.14 -12.76
C PRO A 71 9.04 -2.14 -12.07
N GLN A 72 9.63 -3.04 -12.85
CA GLN A 72 10.56 -4.03 -12.30
C GLN A 72 11.80 -3.32 -11.76
N PRO A 73 12.16 -3.55 -10.49
CA PRO A 73 13.46 -3.11 -10.02
C PRO A 73 14.53 -3.84 -10.85
N LYS A 74 15.65 -3.15 -11.12
CA LYS A 74 16.77 -3.72 -11.86
C LYS A 74 17.98 -3.80 -10.94
N LEU A 75 18.48 -5.00 -10.71
CA LEU A 75 19.77 -5.18 -10.05
C LEU A 75 20.89 -4.85 -11.03
N PHE A 76 21.77 -3.92 -10.66
CA PHE A 76 22.85 -3.39 -11.51
C PHE A 76 22.40 -2.91 -12.89
N TYR A 77 21.13 -2.47 -13.04
CA TYR A 77 20.52 -2.11 -14.33
C TYR A 77 20.46 -3.23 -15.38
N LEU A 78 20.79 -4.48 -15.00
CA LEU A 78 21.02 -5.59 -15.92
C LEU A 78 20.11 -6.78 -15.66
N PHE A 79 19.80 -7.09 -14.40
CA PHE A 79 19.00 -8.25 -14.03
C PHE A 79 17.65 -7.81 -13.47
N PRO A 80 16.52 -8.22 -14.07
CA PRO A 80 15.22 -7.99 -13.47
C PRO A 80 15.17 -8.73 -12.13
N VAL A 81 14.73 -8.03 -11.08
CA VAL A 81 14.37 -8.66 -9.80
C VAL A 81 12.85 -8.81 -9.72
N ASN A 82 12.40 -9.53 -8.70
CA ASN A 82 10.98 -9.83 -8.51
C ASN A 82 10.16 -8.54 -8.45
N THR A 83 9.01 -8.57 -9.12
CA THR A 83 8.09 -7.44 -9.16
C THR A 83 7.39 -7.37 -7.81
N PRO A 84 7.45 -6.24 -7.10
CA PRO A 84 6.74 -6.07 -5.84
C PRO A 84 5.24 -6.25 -6.06
N SER A 85 4.56 -6.78 -5.05
CA SER A 85 3.12 -6.95 -5.05
C SER A 85 2.51 -6.13 -3.93
N PRO A 86 1.38 -5.44 -4.16
CA PRO A 86 0.73 -4.74 -3.08
C PRO A 86 0.13 -5.71 -2.08
N GLU A 87 0.31 -5.35 -0.82
CA GLU A 87 -0.26 -6.03 0.33
C GLU A 87 -1.18 -5.08 1.07
N ILE A 88 -2.31 -5.63 1.53
CA ILE A 88 -3.23 -4.97 2.45
C ILE A 88 -2.93 -5.45 3.87
N SER A 89 -2.67 -4.48 4.75
CA SER A 89 -2.41 -4.68 6.16
C SER A 89 -3.15 -3.64 7.01
N ILE A 90 -3.23 -3.89 8.31
CA ILE A 90 -3.47 -2.83 9.29
C ILE A 90 -2.12 -2.30 9.73
N LEU A 91 -1.95 -0.98 9.74
CA LEU A 91 -0.79 -0.30 10.29
C LEU A 91 -1.16 0.39 11.59
N LEU A 92 -0.46 0.04 12.68
CA LEU A 92 -0.40 0.85 13.88
C LEU A 92 0.78 1.82 13.74
N LYS A 93 0.51 3.12 13.54
CA LYS A 93 1.59 4.12 13.38
C LYS A 93 2.30 4.37 14.70
N ARG A 94 3.63 4.52 14.63
CA ARG A 94 4.45 4.83 15.80
C ARG A 94 4.17 6.25 16.30
N LYS A 95 3.92 6.38 17.60
CA LYS A 95 3.95 7.66 18.33
C LYS A 95 4.89 7.55 19.53
N LYS A 96 5.52 8.67 19.91
CA LYS A 96 6.32 8.76 21.13
C LYS A 96 5.39 9.21 22.28
N SER A 97 4.58 8.29 22.79
CA SER A 97 3.77 8.50 23.99
C SER A 97 3.85 7.28 24.91
N GLU A 98 3.58 7.49 26.20
CA GLU A 98 3.49 6.38 27.16
C GLU A 98 2.35 5.43 26.80
N GLU A 99 1.24 5.94 26.24
CA GLU A 99 0.12 5.10 25.81
C GLU A 99 0.45 4.22 24.60
N TYR A 100 1.27 4.70 23.66
CA TYR A 100 1.74 3.87 22.55
C TYR A 100 2.53 2.68 23.07
N ASN A 101 3.46 2.92 24.02
CA ASN A 101 4.25 1.85 24.62
C ASN A 101 3.35 0.86 25.35
N ALA A 102 2.33 1.32 26.09
CA ALA A 102 1.37 0.45 26.74
C ALA A 102 0.58 -0.44 25.77
N VAL A 103 0.13 0.09 24.63
CA VAL A 103 -0.53 -0.71 23.59
C VAL A 103 0.44 -1.70 22.96
N VAL A 104 1.68 -1.29 22.71
CA VAL A 104 2.71 -2.21 22.20
C VAL A 104 2.97 -3.33 23.22
N ASP A 105 3.16 -3.02 24.49
CA ASP A 105 3.37 -4.00 25.55
C ASP A 105 2.20 -5.00 25.63
N LEU A 106 0.94 -4.51 25.57
CA LEU A 106 -0.25 -5.36 25.49
C LEU A 106 -0.21 -6.31 24.28
N LEU A 107 0.24 -5.86 23.11
CA LEU A 107 0.40 -6.73 21.94
C LEU A 107 1.40 -7.85 22.21
N PHE A 108 2.52 -7.53 22.87
CA PHE A 108 3.56 -8.51 23.19
C PHE A 108 3.11 -9.51 24.28
N GLU A 109 2.31 -9.08 25.25
CA GLU A 109 1.67 -9.96 26.24
C GLU A 109 0.62 -10.89 25.61
N ASP A 110 -0.20 -10.39 24.68
CA ASP A 110 -1.25 -11.16 23.99
C ASP A 110 -0.71 -12.02 22.82
N ASN A 111 0.50 -12.58 22.95
CA ASN A 111 1.22 -13.37 21.94
C ASN A 111 1.38 -12.63 20.59
N HIS A 112 1.84 -11.39 20.64
CA HIS A 112 2.10 -10.54 19.46
C HIS A 112 0.86 -10.30 18.60
N SER A 113 -0.30 -10.01 19.22
CA SER A 113 -1.54 -9.82 18.45
C SER A 113 -2.61 -8.99 19.14
N VAL A 114 -3.41 -8.27 18.36
CA VAL A 114 -4.71 -7.74 18.80
C VAL A 114 -5.72 -8.88 18.70
N LYS A 115 -6.37 -9.23 19.81
CA LYS A 115 -7.35 -10.32 19.87
C LYS A 115 -8.66 -9.86 20.47
N ASN A 116 -9.75 -10.47 20.00
CA ASN A 116 -11.02 -10.49 20.70
C ASN A 116 -11.56 -11.93 20.70
N SER A 117 -12.46 -12.23 21.64
CA SER A 117 -13.11 -13.54 21.77
C SER A 117 -13.95 -13.88 20.54
N ASP A 118 -14.71 -12.91 20.06
CA ASP A 118 -15.47 -12.97 18.81
C ASP A 118 -14.73 -12.23 17.68
N PRO A 119 -15.03 -12.50 16.40
CA PRO A 119 -14.53 -11.69 15.29
C PRO A 119 -14.84 -10.20 15.50
N PHE A 120 -13.82 -9.36 15.42
CA PHE A 120 -13.95 -7.92 15.67
C PHE A 120 -13.79 -7.06 14.42
N LEU A 121 -13.29 -7.64 13.32
CA LEU A 121 -13.07 -6.93 12.07
C LEU A 121 -13.48 -7.83 10.90
N THR A 122 -14.35 -7.32 10.02
CA THR A 122 -14.64 -7.93 8.72
C THR A 122 -13.89 -7.17 7.64
N VAL A 123 -13.24 -7.92 6.75
CA VAL A 123 -12.59 -7.40 5.55
C VAL A 123 -13.24 -8.03 4.33
N VAL A 124 -13.75 -7.20 3.43
CA VAL A 124 -14.25 -7.63 2.12
C VAL A 124 -13.56 -6.82 1.04
N ILE A 125 -13.00 -7.50 0.06
CA ILE A 125 -12.40 -6.90 -1.11
C ILE A 125 -13.19 -7.36 -2.32
N TYR A 126 -13.68 -6.40 -3.09
CA TYR A 126 -14.37 -6.62 -4.36
C TYR A 126 -13.43 -6.27 -5.52
N LYS A 127 -13.48 -7.08 -6.58
CA LYS A 127 -12.85 -6.77 -7.86
C LYS A 127 -13.90 -6.13 -8.78
N ILE A 128 -13.53 -5.01 -9.40
CA ILE A 128 -14.37 -4.35 -10.40
C ILE A 128 -14.15 -5.04 -11.74
N ASN A 129 -15.22 -5.61 -12.29
CA ASN A 129 -15.21 -6.31 -13.57
C ASN A 129 -15.26 -5.32 -14.75
N ASN A 130 -15.00 -5.81 -15.95
CA ASN A 130 -15.02 -4.99 -17.18
C ASN A 130 -16.40 -4.40 -17.49
N ASP A 131 -17.47 -5.03 -17.01
CA ASP A 131 -18.86 -4.56 -17.12
C ASP A 131 -19.27 -3.65 -15.94
N LEU A 132 -18.29 -3.21 -15.13
CA LEU A 132 -18.47 -2.39 -13.93
C LEU A 132 -19.21 -3.07 -12.78
N THR A 133 -19.48 -4.38 -12.86
CA THR A 133 -20.03 -5.14 -11.73
C THR A 133 -18.95 -5.47 -10.70
N GLU A 134 -19.37 -5.69 -9.46
CA GLU A 134 -18.48 -6.07 -8.35
C GLU A 134 -18.55 -7.59 -8.12
N SER A 135 -17.39 -8.23 -8.02
CA SER A 135 -17.27 -9.63 -7.59
C SER A 135 -16.46 -9.73 -6.30
N VAL A 136 -16.89 -10.60 -5.37
CA VAL A 136 -16.14 -10.81 -4.12
C VAL A 136 -14.82 -11.51 -4.44
N PHE A 137 -13.72 -10.78 -4.26
CA PHE A 137 -12.37 -11.30 -4.47
C PHE A 137 -11.82 -11.95 -3.20
N PHE A 138 -12.08 -11.33 -2.04
CA PHE A 138 -11.66 -11.84 -0.75
C PHE A 138 -12.66 -11.42 0.32
N LYS A 139 -12.94 -12.32 1.27
CA LYS A 139 -13.74 -12.04 2.45
C LYS A 139 -13.15 -12.79 3.64
N LYS A 140 -12.95 -12.09 4.76
CA LYS A 140 -12.45 -12.68 5.99
C LYS A 140 -13.00 -11.95 7.21
N GLU A 141 -13.45 -12.71 8.19
CA GLU A 141 -13.72 -12.23 9.53
C GLU A 141 -12.49 -12.51 10.41
N ILE A 142 -12.05 -11.52 11.16
CA ILE A 142 -10.79 -11.52 11.90
C ILE A 142 -11.10 -11.41 13.39
N SER A 143 -10.73 -12.47 14.13
CA SER A 143 -10.73 -12.49 15.61
C SER A 143 -9.36 -12.16 16.20
N SER A 144 -8.29 -12.26 15.39
CA SER A 144 -6.92 -11.97 15.82
C SER A 144 -6.10 -11.36 14.68
N LEU A 145 -5.56 -10.16 14.90
CA LEU A 145 -4.54 -9.53 14.07
C LEU A 145 -3.17 -9.82 14.67
N LYS A 146 -2.38 -10.68 14.02
CA LYS A 146 -1.01 -11.00 14.44
C LYS A 146 -0.03 -10.01 13.84
N ILE A 147 0.95 -9.59 14.62
CA ILE A 147 2.04 -8.75 14.13
C ILE A 147 2.77 -9.54 13.03
N SER A 148 2.89 -8.93 11.85
CA SER A 148 3.72 -9.45 10.76
C SER A 148 5.13 -8.90 10.83
N SER A 149 5.26 -7.58 10.99
CA SER A 149 6.53 -6.89 11.06
C SER A 149 6.43 -5.58 11.85
N GLY A 150 7.59 -5.03 12.24
CA GLY A 150 7.69 -3.74 12.90
C GLY A 150 8.87 -2.96 12.34
N SER A 151 8.69 -1.66 12.12
CA SER A 151 9.70 -0.76 11.56
C SER A 151 9.72 0.58 12.31
N GLY A 152 10.52 1.53 11.83
CA GLY A 152 10.49 2.91 12.32
C GLY A 152 9.13 3.59 12.14
N GLU A 153 8.33 3.12 11.17
CA GLU A 153 7.03 3.71 10.80
C GLU A 153 5.87 3.19 11.66
N GLY A 154 5.99 1.98 12.21
CA GLY A 154 4.94 1.37 13.01
C GLY A 154 5.00 -0.15 13.04
N ILE A 155 3.87 -0.75 13.43
CA ILE A 155 3.66 -2.20 13.49
C ILE A 155 2.62 -2.59 12.44
N LEU A 156 2.95 -3.58 11.62
CA LEU A 156 2.07 -4.10 10.57
C LEU A 156 1.38 -5.39 11.01
N PHE A 157 0.14 -5.54 10.55
CA PHE A 157 -0.67 -6.74 10.70
C PHE A 157 -1.22 -7.14 9.33
N ASP A 158 -0.57 -8.12 8.70
CA ASP A 158 -0.86 -8.52 7.32
C ASP A 158 -2.21 -9.22 7.19
N ILE A 159 -2.95 -8.87 6.14
CA ILE A 159 -4.28 -9.45 5.85
C ILE A 159 -4.24 -10.22 4.53
N LYS A 160 -3.82 -9.57 3.44
CA LYS A 160 -3.92 -10.14 2.09
C LYS A 160 -2.89 -9.53 1.13
N GLU A 161 -2.08 -10.41 0.55
CA GLU A 161 -1.27 -10.13 -0.65
C GLU A 161 -2.10 -10.32 -1.93
N PHE A 162 -1.97 -9.40 -2.89
CA PHE A 162 -2.76 -9.38 -4.14
C PHE A 162 -2.11 -10.13 -5.30
N GLY A 163 -0.81 -10.38 -5.25
CA GLY A 163 -0.06 -10.97 -6.37
C GLY A 163 -0.18 -10.14 -7.65
N TYR A 164 -0.30 -10.84 -8.78
CA TYR A 164 -0.36 -10.27 -10.13
C TYR A 164 -1.77 -10.10 -10.69
N GLU A 165 -2.78 -10.11 -9.82
CA GLU A 165 -4.16 -9.84 -10.23
C GLU A 165 -4.42 -8.34 -10.33
N TYR A 166 -4.11 -7.77 -11.49
CA TYR A 166 -4.25 -6.34 -11.74
C TYR A 166 -5.71 -5.93 -12.03
N GLY A 167 -6.03 -4.69 -11.67
CA GLY A 167 -7.35 -4.10 -11.87
C GLY A 167 -7.73 -3.09 -10.80
N GLN A 168 -8.97 -2.64 -10.85
CA GLN A 168 -9.56 -1.80 -9.81
C GLN A 168 -10.25 -2.69 -8.76
N TYR A 169 -10.12 -2.28 -7.50
CA TYR A 169 -10.67 -2.98 -6.36
C TYR A 169 -11.40 -1.99 -5.45
N ARG A 170 -12.37 -2.51 -4.70
CA ARG A 170 -13.02 -1.82 -3.58
C ARG A 170 -12.75 -2.60 -2.31
N ALA A 171 -12.21 -1.94 -1.29
CA ALA A 171 -11.97 -2.55 0.00
C ALA A 171 -12.94 -1.99 1.04
N VAL A 172 -13.60 -2.89 1.77
CA VAL A 172 -14.54 -2.57 2.84
C VAL A 172 -14.07 -3.23 4.12
N PHE A 173 -13.84 -2.41 5.14
CA PHE A 173 -13.46 -2.83 6.48
C PHE A 173 -14.57 -2.41 7.44
N GLU A 174 -15.08 -3.34 8.23
CA GLU A 174 -16.13 -3.07 9.21
C GLU A 174 -15.72 -3.61 10.58
N VAL A 175 -15.73 -2.74 11.59
CA VAL A 175 -15.45 -3.11 12.98
C VAL A 175 -16.72 -3.65 13.63
N LEU A 176 -16.71 -4.92 14.00
CA LEU A 176 -17.89 -5.66 14.48
C LEU A 176 -18.16 -5.50 15.98
N SER A 177 -17.14 -5.17 16.76
CA SER A 177 -17.22 -5.10 18.22
C SER A 177 -16.33 -4.00 18.77
N ASP A 178 -16.75 -3.42 19.90
CA ASP A 178 -15.91 -2.48 20.63
C ASP A 178 -14.72 -3.24 21.24
N ASN A 179 -13.56 -2.59 21.25
CA ASN A 179 -12.35 -3.14 21.87
C ASN A 179 -11.68 -2.10 22.75
N ASP A 180 -12.13 -2.05 24.01
CA ASP A 180 -11.63 -1.08 24.99
C ASP A 180 -10.13 -1.26 25.29
N LYS A 181 -9.52 -2.42 25.02
CA LYS A 181 -8.07 -2.64 25.22
C LYS A 181 -7.21 -1.75 24.32
N ILE A 182 -7.70 -1.41 23.14
CA ILE A 182 -6.99 -0.58 22.14
C ILE A 182 -7.69 0.77 21.92
N LYS A 183 -8.63 1.13 22.79
CA LYS A 183 -9.36 2.40 22.76
C LYS A 183 -8.48 3.48 23.38
N ASN A 184 -7.71 4.16 22.54
CA ASN A 184 -6.87 5.26 22.97
C ASN A 184 -6.73 6.31 21.86
N ASP A 185 -6.85 7.58 22.21
CA ASP A 185 -6.74 8.72 21.27
C ASP A 185 -5.30 8.93 20.77
N ASP A 186 -4.31 8.37 21.45
CA ASP A 186 -2.90 8.42 21.06
C ASP A 186 -2.43 7.20 20.24
N VAL A 187 -3.37 6.40 19.71
CA VAL A 187 -3.07 5.19 18.95
C VAL A 187 -3.88 5.19 17.65
N ASP A 188 -3.20 5.48 16.54
CA ASP A 188 -3.82 5.58 15.23
C ASP A 188 -3.59 4.31 14.41
N PHE A 189 -4.69 3.63 14.07
CA PHE A 189 -4.70 2.52 13.13
C PHE A 189 -5.10 3.00 11.74
N TYR A 190 -4.48 2.41 10.73
CA TYR A 190 -4.78 2.67 9.33
C TYR A 190 -4.99 1.35 8.60
N VAL A 191 -5.98 1.30 7.72
CA VAL A 191 -5.94 0.39 6.58
C VAL A 191 -4.80 0.88 5.69
N HIS A 192 -3.80 0.03 5.50
CA HIS A 192 -2.55 0.35 4.84
C HIS A 192 -2.37 -0.58 3.65
N ILE A 193 -2.33 0.00 2.44
CA ILE A 193 -1.97 -0.71 1.21
C ILE A 193 -0.60 -0.24 0.80
N TYR A 194 0.38 -1.15 0.79
CA TYR A 194 1.76 -0.81 0.51
C TYR A 194 2.39 -1.82 -0.45
N GLN A 195 3.46 -1.39 -1.11
CA GLN A 195 4.22 -2.28 -1.97
C GLN A 195 5.10 -3.17 -1.10
N TYR A 196 4.76 -4.45 -1.06
CA TYR A 196 5.54 -5.44 -0.36
C TYR A 196 6.43 -6.17 -1.37
N SER A 197 7.73 -6.15 -1.09
CA SER A 197 8.71 -6.91 -1.87
C SER A 197 8.94 -8.24 -1.15
N ILE A 198 8.38 -9.35 -1.65
CA ILE A 198 8.80 -10.69 -1.22
C ILE A 198 9.45 -11.50 -2.34
N LYS A 199 10.62 -12.03 -1.96
CA LYS A 199 11.43 -13.19 -2.39
C LYS A 199 11.71 -13.36 -3.86
#